data_AF-A0A7X5VD87-F1
#
_entry.id   AF-A0A7X5VD87-F1
#
_cell.length_a   1.000
_cell.length_b   1.000
_cell.length_c   1.000
_cell.angle_alpha   90.00
_cell.angle_beta   90.00
_cell.angle_gamma   90.00
#
_symmetry.space_group_name_H-M   'P 1'
#
loop_
_entity.id
_entity.type
_entity.pdbx_description
1 polymer ?
#
loop_
_entity_poly.entity_id
_entity_poly.type
_entity_poly.pdbx_seq_one_letter_code
_entity_poly.pdbx_strand_id
1 'polypeptide(L)'
;MRNLVPSYVRPMLRMVGADDRGAVGVLVGVLFAAGVLLGMAALTIDAGRLYVERAELQSGADAGSLAVAKSCAGDAGCKPDSAAWYADSNAADRASTVALVCGHDAKAVLPNCPHPAGNSGECPPLPTGSETYVDVHTATRTADGSSLLPPVFARALPGNGSYEGTTVRACARAQWGPAVQSSKSLAMTLSLCAWTQATGGTPPTFGTDVRIFVRDAPNAPTCGGMSAPGEFGWLASDGDCAASVDLSQSGYVAGSDPGKNLSQACQDLLMSYVASKTPIFIPIFDTTTGTGSGATYHLLGLAAFVLTGYANMNPLKDAIPAPFTPASCPNGATTPSCIFGHFTQALVPVSTTIGSGPNFGATAIKLAG
;
A
#
# COMPACT_ATOMS: atom_id res chain seq x y z
N MET A 1 -43.03 -13.36 -112.94
CA MET A 1 -43.17 -13.73 -111.51
C MET A 1 -42.23 -14.89 -111.20
N ARG A 2 -41.08 -14.63 -110.55
CA ARG A 2 -40.34 -15.51 -109.62
C ARG A 2 -38.89 -15.00 -109.44
N ASN A 3 -38.52 -14.83 -108.17
CA ASN A 3 -37.19 -14.89 -107.54
C ASN A 3 -36.12 -13.84 -107.87
N LEU A 4 -35.93 -12.87 -106.96
CA LEU A 4 -34.61 -12.38 -106.51
C LEU A 4 -34.67 -11.98 -105.02
N VAL A 5 -33.62 -12.37 -104.28
CA VAL A 5 -33.33 -12.40 -102.83
C VAL A 5 -33.00 -10.97 -102.31
N PRO A 6 -33.22 -10.56 -101.02
CA PRO A 6 -32.27 -10.91 -99.95
C PRO A 6 -32.78 -11.13 -98.51
N SER A 7 -32.06 -12.06 -97.88
CA SER A 7 -32.07 -12.55 -96.51
C SER A 7 -31.40 -11.59 -95.52
N TYR A 8 -31.95 -10.39 -95.35
CA TYR A 8 -31.61 -9.54 -94.22
C TYR A 8 -32.85 -9.38 -93.35
N VAL A 9 -32.64 -9.31 -92.03
CA VAL A 9 -33.66 -9.15 -90.98
C VAL A 9 -34.22 -10.47 -90.42
N ARG A 10 -33.42 -11.12 -89.57
CA ARG A 10 -33.84 -11.77 -88.31
C ARG A 10 -32.60 -12.25 -87.53
N PRO A 11 -32.56 -12.11 -86.20
CA PRO A 11 -32.37 -10.84 -85.51
C PRO A 11 -31.02 -10.81 -84.77
N MET A 12 -30.34 -9.66 -84.82
CA MET A 12 -29.31 -9.27 -83.85
C MET A 12 -29.95 -9.07 -82.46
N LEU A 13 -30.36 -10.15 -81.80
CA LEU A 13 -30.87 -10.12 -80.43
C LEU A 13 -30.39 -11.33 -79.62
N ARG A 14 -29.14 -11.75 -79.85
CA ARG A 14 -28.48 -12.78 -79.02
C ARG A 14 -27.23 -12.29 -78.30
N MET A 15 -27.08 -10.97 -78.16
CA MET A 15 -26.03 -10.34 -77.35
C MET A 15 -26.55 -9.10 -76.60
N VAL A 16 -27.76 -9.17 -76.03
CA VAL A 16 -28.19 -8.20 -75.00
C VAL A 16 -28.36 -8.97 -73.71
N GLY A 17 -27.24 -9.13 -73.03
CA GLY A 17 -27.12 -9.89 -71.80
C GLY A 17 -25.65 -10.12 -71.50
N ALA A 18 -24.83 -9.07 -71.60
CA ALA A 18 -23.52 -9.09 -70.96
C ALA A 18 -23.79 -9.24 -69.46
N ASP A 19 -23.26 -10.32 -68.90
CA ASP A 19 -23.56 -10.81 -67.57
C ASP A 19 -22.74 -10.01 -66.52
N ASP A 20 -23.01 -8.69 -66.41
CA ASP A 20 -22.34 -7.79 -65.46
C ASP A 20 -22.67 -8.13 -63.99
N ARG A 21 -23.55 -9.11 -63.77
CA ARG A 21 -23.94 -9.63 -62.46
C ARG A 21 -22.74 -10.13 -61.66
N GLY A 22 -21.71 -10.67 -62.32
CA GLY A 22 -20.46 -11.09 -61.68
C GLY A 22 -19.65 -9.91 -61.14
N ALA A 23 -19.46 -8.85 -61.94
CA ALA A 23 -18.71 -7.67 -61.55
C ALA A 23 -19.42 -6.87 -60.44
N VAL A 24 -20.75 -6.75 -60.54
CA VAL A 24 -21.58 -6.11 -59.50
C VAL A 24 -21.52 -6.92 -58.19
N GLY A 25 -21.55 -8.25 -58.27
CA GLY A 25 -21.42 -9.12 -57.09
C GLY A 25 -20.09 -8.92 -56.34
N VAL A 26 -18.97 -8.79 -57.06
CA VAL A 26 -17.66 -8.51 -56.46
C VAL A 26 -17.64 -7.12 -55.81
N LEU A 27 -18.17 -6.10 -56.48
CA LEU A 27 -18.17 -4.73 -55.97
C LEU A 27 -19.05 -4.60 -54.70
N VAL A 28 -20.22 -5.22 -54.72
CA VAL A 28 -21.10 -5.32 -53.54
C VAL A 28 -20.41 -6.09 -52.41
N GLY A 29 -19.75 -7.21 -52.71
CA GLY A 29 -18.98 -7.98 -51.74
C GLY A 29 -17.85 -7.16 -51.09
N VAL A 30 -17.11 -6.39 -51.88
CA VAL A 30 -16.04 -5.50 -51.38
C VAL A 30 -16.61 -4.39 -50.49
N LEU A 31 -17.72 -3.76 -50.89
CA LEU A 31 -18.38 -2.72 -50.07
C LEU A 31 -18.90 -3.27 -48.74
N PHE A 32 -19.51 -4.45 -48.74
CA PHE A 32 -19.95 -5.10 -47.50
C PHE A 32 -18.76 -5.47 -46.62
N ALA A 33 -17.71 -6.07 -47.19
CA ALA A 33 -16.50 -6.43 -46.44
C ALA A 33 -15.84 -5.20 -45.83
N ALA A 34 -15.66 -4.13 -46.61
CA ALA A 34 -15.08 -2.87 -46.14
C ALA A 34 -15.96 -2.22 -45.05
N GLY A 35 -17.28 -2.19 -45.23
CA GLY A 35 -18.21 -1.66 -44.24
C GLY A 35 -18.18 -2.41 -42.92
N VAL A 36 -18.13 -3.75 -42.95
CA VAL A 36 -18.03 -4.57 -41.74
C VAL A 36 -16.69 -4.35 -41.03
N LEU A 37 -15.58 -4.31 -41.76
CA LEU A 37 -14.25 -4.07 -41.17
C LEU A 37 -14.17 -2.69 -40.52
N LEU A 38 -14.71 -1.64 -41.16
CA LEU A 38 -14.77 -0.30 -40.59
C LEU A 38 -15.69 -0.23 -39.36
N GLY A 39 -16.85 -0.87 -39.41
CA GLY A 39 -17.77 -0.94 -38.27
C GLY A 39 -17.15 -1.64 -37.05
N MET A 40 -16.43 -2.74 -37.28
CA MET A 40 -15.69 -3.43 -36.21
C MET A 40 -14.53 -2.59 -35.68
N ALA A 41 -13.78 -1.90 -36.55
CA ALA A 41 -12.70 -1.01 -36.12
C ALA A 41 -13.20 0.18 -35.27
N ALA A 42 -14.36 0.75 -35.62
CA ALA A 42 -14.99 1.79 -34.83
C ALA A 42 -15.31 1.29 -33.40
N LEU A 43 -15.93 0.11 -33.30
CA LEU A 43 -16.29 -0.49 -32.01
C LEU A 43 -15.05 -0.79 -31.15
N THR A 44 -13.99 -1.35 -31.75
CA THR A 44 -12.77 -1.68 -31.00
C THR A 44 -12.05 -0.43 -30.51
N ILE A 45 -12.07 0.67 -31.25
CA ILE A 45 -11.47 1.94 -30.83
C ILE A 45 -12.28 2.55 -29.67
N ASP A 46 -13.61 2.59 -29.78
CA ASP A 46 -14.46 3.13 -28.71
C ASP A 46 -14.36 2.31 -27.42
N ALA A 47 -14.41 0.97 -27.53
CA ALA A 47 -14.20 0.09 -26.40
C ALA A 47 -12.79 0.26 -25.82
N GLY A 48 -11.77 0.32 -26.67
CA GLY A 48 -10.38 0.54 -26.25
C GLY A 48 -10.20 1.82 -25.44
N ARG A 49 -10.85 2.91 -25.86
CA ARG A 49 -10.83 4.19 -25.11
C ARG A 49 -11.46 4.05 -23.72
N LEU A 50 -12.55 3.30 -23.59
CA LEU A 50 -13.17 3.03 -22.28
C LEU A 50 -12.28 2.18 -21.37
N TYR A 51 -11.55 1.21 -21.93
CA TYR A 51 -10.60 0.39 -21.16
C TYR A 51 -9.40 1.20 -20.68
N VAL A 52 -8.86 2.09 -21.52
CA VAL A 52 -7.76 2.99 -21.13
C VAL A 52 -8.22 3.93 -20.01
N GLU A 53 -9.37 4.59 -20.18
CA GLU A 53 -9.96 5.44 -19.13
C GLU A 53 -10.16 4.67 -17.81
N ARG A 54 -10.68 3.44 -17.87
CA ARG A 54 -10.86 2.61 -16.68
C ARG A 54 -9.53 2.31 -15.98
N ALA A 55 -8.49 1.99 -16.76
CA ALA A 55 -7.16 1.68 -16.21
C ALA A 55 -6.53 2.90 -15.52
N GLU A 56 -6.65 4.09 -16.10
CA GLU A 56 -6.19 5.34 -15.50
C GLU A 56 -6.93 5.64 -14.19
N LEU A 57 -8.27 5.53 -14.20
CA LEU A 57 -9.10 5.72 -13.00
C LEU A 57 -8.79 4.69 -11.90
N GLN A 58 -8.51 3.43 -12.28
CA GLN A 58 -8.13 2.39 -11.32
C GLN A 58 -6.77 2.69 -10.69
N SER A 59 -5.76 3.05 -11.49
CA SER A 59 -4.44 3.46 -11.00
C SER A 59 -4.54 4.69 -10.07
N GLY A 60 -5.41 5.65 -10.42
CA GLY A 60 -5.71 6.81 -9.59
C GLY A 60 -6.38 6.45 -8.26
N ALA A 61 -7.32 5.51 -8.26
CA ALA A 61 -7.97 5.02 -7.06
C ALA A 61 -6.98 4.26 -6.16
N ASP A 62 -6.14 3.40 -6.72
CA ASP A 62 -5.11 2.63 -5.99
C ASP A 62 -4.09 3.58 -5.34
N ALA A 63 -3.59 4.55 -6.10
CA ALA A 63 -2.65 5.54 -5.59
C ALA A 63 -3.30 6.44 -4.52
N GLY A 64 -4.55 6.88 -4.75
CA GLY A 64 -5.30 7.71 -3.82
C GLY A 64 -5.61 6.99 -2.50
N SER A 65 -6.10 5.76 -2.56
CA SER A 65 -6.39 4.96 -1.37
C SER A 65 -5.13 4.67 -0.56
N LEU A 66 -4.01 4.34 -1.22
CA LEU A 66 -2.73 4.13 -0.55
C LEU A 66 -2.21 5.42 0.11
N ALA A 67 -2.35 6.57 -0.56
CA ALA A 67 -1.92 7.85 -0.02
C ALA A 67 -2.74 8.27 1.21
N VAL A 68 -4.07 8.12 1.14
CA VAL A 68 -4.94 8.39 2.28
C VAL A 68 -4.61 7.43 3.42
N ALA A 69 -4.51 6.13 3.16
CA ALA A 69 -4.13 5.14 4.18
C ALA A 69 -2.80 5.49 4.86
N LYS A 70 -1.77 5.89 4.08
CA LYS A 70 -0.48 6.35 4.62
C LYS A 70 -0.63 7.55 5.55
N SER A 71 -1.48 8.52 5.21
CA SER A 71 -1.73 9.69 6.05
C SER A 71 -2.48 9.33 7.34
N CYS A 72 -3.47 8.43 7.27
CA CYS A 72 -4.31 8.05 8.40
C CYS A 72 -3.62 7.07 9.35
N ALA A 73 -2.67 6.28 8.86
CA ALA A 73 -1.85 5.36 9.63
C ALA A 73 -0.74 6.05 10.45
N GLY A 74 -0.30 7.25 10.05
CA GLY A 74 0.78 7.98 10.72
C GLY A 74 0.32 9.00 11.76
N ASP A 75 1.31 9.67 12.37
CA ASP A 75 1.11 10.72 13.38
C ASP A 75 0.65 12.07 12.80
N ALA A 76 0.85 12.30 11.50
CA ALA A 76 0.63 13.60 10.84
C ALA A 76 -0.85 13.96 10.57
N GLY A 77 -1.78 13.08 10.93
CA GLY A 77 -3.22 13.24 10.72
C GLY A 77 -3.73 12.73 9.37
N CYS A 78 -4.97 12.24 9.37
CA CYS A 78 -5.64 11.66 8.20
C CYS A 78 -6.06 12.75 7.20
N LYS A 79 -5.64 12.63 5.94
CA LYS A 79 -5.83 13.64 4.89
C LYS A 79 -6.57 13.04 3.68
N PRO A 80 -7.91 12.92 3.71
CA PRO A 80 -8.68 12.32 2.63
C PRO A 80 -8.53 13.07 1.29
N ASP A 81 -8.34 14.39 1.35
CA ASP A 81 -8.20 15.24 0.14
C ASP A 81 -6.98 14.90 -0.72
N SER A 82 -5.99 14.21 -0.15
CA SER A 82 -4.83 13.76 -0.91
C SER A 82 -5.19 12.82 -2.07
N ALA A 83 -6.31 12.09 -1.96
CA ALA A 83 -6.79 11.19 -3.01
C ALA A 83 -6.97 11.90 -4.37
N ALA A 84 -7.44 13.14 -4.37
CA ALA A 84 -7.68 13.90 -5.61
C ALA A 84 -6.39 14.15 -6.40
N TRP A 85 -5.32 14.55 -5.70
CA TRP A 85 -4.02 14.81 -6.34
C TRP A 85 -3.44 13.55 -6.99
N TYR A 86 -3.55 12.41 -6.31
CA TYR A 86 -3.08 11.13 -6.86
C TYR A 86 -3.97 10.63 -7.99
N ALA A 87 -5.29 10.82 -7.92
CA ALA A 87 -6.20 10.47 -9.01
C ALA A 87 -5.87 11.28 -10.28
N ASP A 88 -5.74 12.60 -10.16
CA ASP A 88 -5.40 13.46 -11.30
C ASP A 88 -3.98 13.16 -11.82
N SER A 89 -3.01 12.89 -10.95
CA SER A 89 -1.65 12.57 -11.39
C SER A 89 -1.52 11.25 -12.15
N ASN A 90 -2.51 10.35 -12.02
CA ASN A 90 -2.56 9.07 -12.72
C ASN A 90 -3.45 9.10 -13.98
N ALA A 91 -4.18 10.19 -14.22
CA ALA A 91 -4.90 10.43 -15.47
C ALA A 91 -3.97 11.05 -16.51
N ALA A 92 -4.03 10.60 -17.75
CA ALA A 92 -3.15 11.08 -18.83
C ALA A 92 -3.34 12.58 -19.12
N ASP A 93 -4.57 13.08 -18.97
CA ASP A 93 -4.93 14.48 -19.16
C ASP A 93 -4.92 15.30 -17.85
N ARG A 94 -4.52 14.69 -16.74
CA ARG A 94 -4.59 15.23 -15.38
C ARG A 94 -6.00 15.63 -14.94
N ALA A 95 -7.03 15.03 -15.51
CA ALA A 95 -8.41 15.28 -15.14
C ALA A 95 -9.05 13.98 -14.69
N SER A 96 -9.45 13.95 -13.42
CA SER A 96 -10.29 12.88 -12.87
C SER A 96 -11.23 13.48 -11.83
N THR A 97 -12.21 12.69 -11.38
CA THR A 97 -13.02 13.06 -10.21
C THR A 97 -12.89 11.99 -9.15
N VAL A 98 -12.57 12.39 -7.93
CA VAL A 98 -12.80 11.55 -6.75
C VAL A 98 -14.23 11.79 -6.29
N ALA A 99 -15.10 10.83 -6.57
CA ALA A 99 -16.53 10.92 -6.27
C ALA A 99 -16.83 10.69 -4.79
N LEU A 100 -16.04 9.85 -4.13
CA LEU A 100 -16.20 9.52 -2.72
C LEU A 100 -14.87 9.05 -2.13
N VAL A 101 -14.55 9.56 -0.94
CA VAL A 101 -13.56 8.97 -0.04
C VAL A 101 -14.29 8.61 1.24
N CYS A 102 -14.31 7.33 1.58
CA CYS A 102 -15.00 6.84 2.76
C CYS A 102 -14.16 5.74 3.42
N GLY A 103 -14.48 5.36 4.65
CA GLY A 103 -13.75 4.30 5.32
C GLY A 103 -14.10 4.16 6.78
N HIS A 104 -13.21 3.46 7.48
CA HIS A 104 -13.23 3.32 8.92
C HIS A 104 -11.82 3.56 9.44
N ASP A 105 -11.69 4.54 10.34
CA ASP A 105 -10.44 4.86 11.01
C ASP A 105 -10.67 5.07 12.51
N ALA A 106 -9.64 4.80 13.32
CA ALA A 106 -9.73 4.92 14.77
C ALA A 106 -9.99 6.36 15.25
N LYS A 107 -9.70 7.38 14.42
CA LYS A 107 -9.90 8.80 14.73
C LYS A 107 -11.23 9.33 14.18
N ALA A 108 -12.04 8.48 13.52
CA ALA A 108 -13.32 8.82 12.90
C ALA A 108 -13.27 10.06 11.98
N VAL A 109 -12.17 10.23 11.25
CA VAL A 109 -12.00 11.30 10.26
C VAL A 109 -12.68 10.95 8.95
N LEU A 110 -12.68 9.67 8.57
CA LEU A 110 -13.29 9.20 7.33
C LEU A 110 -14.80 9.01 7.54
N PRO A 111 -15.64 9.48 6.60
CA PRO A 111 -17.06 9.17 6.64
C PRO A 111 -17.29 7.68 6.36
N ASN A 112 -18.29 7.10 7.00
CA ASN A 112 -18.66 5.70 6.76
C ASN A 112 -19.02 5.47 5.29
N CYS A 113 -18.54 4.37 4.73
CA CYS A 113 -18.91 4.00 3.37
C CYS A 113 -20.40 3.65 3.28
N PRO A 114 -21.13 4.19 2.28
CA PRO A 114 -22.49 3.75 2.03
C PRO A 114 -22.48 2.26 1.71
N HIS A 115 -23.41 1.52 2.30
CA HIS A 115 -23.63 0.13 1.88
C HIS A 115 -23.97 0.14 0.38
N PRO A 116 -23.36 -0.74 -0.45
CA PRO A 116 -23.55 -0.66 -1.90
C PRO A 116 -25.03 -0.83 -2.25
N ALA A 117 -25.70 0.29 -2.53
CA ALA A 117 -26.95 0.29 -3.27
C ALA A 117 -26.58 -0.13 -4.70
N GLY A 118 -27.20 -1.21 -5.18
CA GLY A 118 -26.80 -1.94 -6.37
C GLY A 118 -26.29 -1.09 -7.55
N ASN A 119 -25.31 -1.66 -8.25
CA ASN A 119 -24.58 -1.13 -9.41
C ASN A 119 -23.33 -0.27 -9.13
N SER A 120 -22.71 -0.38 -7.94
CA SER A 120 -21.29 -0.03 -7.75
C SER A 120 -20.42 -1.15 -8.32
N GLY A 121 -20.17 -1.13 -9.63
CA GLY A 121 -19.28 -2.09 -10.28
C GLY A 121 -17.89 -2.08 -9.62
N GLU A 122 -17.48 -3.23 -9.12
CA GLU A 122 -16.08 -3.66 -8.89
C GLU A 122 -15.32 -3.16 -7.65
N CYS A 123 -15.96 -2.58 -6.64
CA CYS A 123 -15.23 -2.34 -5.38
C CYS A 123 -15.13 -3.62 -4.55
N PRO A 124 -13.96 -3.91 -3.92
CA PRO A 124 -13.81 -5.03 -3.01
C PRO A 124 -14.92 -5.05 -1.94
N PRO A 125 -15.41 -6.23 -1.50
CA PRO A 125 -16.43 -6.32 -0.47
C PRO A 125 -15.96 -5.64 0.82
N LEU A 126 -16.84 -4.86 1.47
CA LEU A 126 -16.52 -4.14 2.70
C LEU A 126 -15.97 -5.10 3.77
N PRO A 127 -14.91 -4.72 4.52
CA PRO A 127 -14.46 -5.53 5.64
C PRO A 127 -15.59 -5.70 6.66
N THR A 128 -15.74 -6.91 7.20
CA THR A 128 -16.81 -7.25 8.15
C THR A 128 -16.43 -7.02 9.61
N GLY A 129 -15.17 -6.67 9.87
CA GLY A 129 -14.61 -6.44 11.21
C GLY A 129 -14.30 -4.98 11.51
N SER A 130 -13.63 -4.74 12.63
CA SER A 130 -13.14 -3.42 13.06
C SER A 130 -11.85 -2.98 12.37
N GLU A 131 -11.59 -3.52 11.18
CA GLU A 131 -10.38 -3.21 10.41
C GLU A 131 -10.39 -1.75 9.99
N THR A 132 -9.22 -1.10 10.00
CA THR A 132 -9.10 0.26 9.49
C THR A 132 -8.84 0.22 7.99
N TYR A 133 -9.65 0.96 7.23
CA TYR A 133 -9.61 0.97 5.78
C TYR A 133 -10.08 2.30 5.22
N VAL A 134 -9.69 2.56 3.98
CA VAL A 134 -10.19 3.67 3.16
C VAL A 134 -10.54 3.13 1.78
N ASP A 135 -11.66 3.59 1.26
CA ASP A 135 -12.19 3.31 -0.05
C ASP A 135 -12.26 4.63 -0.85
N VAL A 136 -11.66 4.62 -2.03
CA VAL A 136 -11.59 5.77 -2.93
C VAL A 136 -12.28 5.42 -4.23
N HIS A 137 -13.29 6.21 -4.60
CA HIS A 137 -14.07 6.05 -5.80
C HIS A 137 -13.68 7.12 -6.80
N THR A 138 -13.18 6.72 -7.96
CA THR A 138 -12.82 7.61 -9.06
C THR A 138 -13.85 7.50 -10.18
N ALA A 139 -14.02 8.60 -10.90
CA ALA A 139 -14.91 8.70 -12.05
C ALA A 139 -14.29 9.58 -13.14
N THR A 140 -14.68 9.30 -14.38
CA THR A 140 -14.26 10.08 -15.55
C THR A 140 -14.50 11.56 -15.35
N ARG A 141 -13.49 12.36 -15.70
CA ARG A 141 -13.60 13.80 -15.91
C ARG A 141 -12.68 14.18 -17.06
N THR A 142 -13.22 14.81 -18.09
CA THR A 142 -12.37 15.32 -19.18
C THR A 142 -11.78 16.67 -18.81
N ALA A 143 -10.74 17.10 -19.53
CA ALA A 143 -10.16 18.44 -19.42
C ALA A 143 -11.19 19.60 -19.51
N ASP A 144 -12.29 19.40 -20.27
CA ASP A 144 -13.38 20.37 -20.41
C ASP A 144 -14.37 20.35 -19.22
N GLY A 145 -14.13 19.50 -18.21
CA GLY A 145 -14.98 19.34 -17.04
C GLY A 145 -16.19 18.41 -17.23
N SER A 146 -16.32 17.76 -18.40
CA SER A 146 -17.39 16.79 -18.64
C SER A 146 -17.16 15.51 -17.83
N SER A 147 -18.22 14.95 -17.25
CA SER A 147 -18.19 13.63 -16.60
C SER A 147 -18.47 12.47 -17.56
N LEU A 148 -18.61 12.76 -18.86
CA LEU A 148 -18.88 11.78 -19.90
C LEU A 148 -17.66 11.67 -20.81
N LEU A 149 -17.21 10.43 -21.03
CA LEU A 149 -16.22 10.12 -22.04
C LEU A 149 -16.91 10.09 -23.41
N PRO A 150 -16.61 11.04 -24.32
CA PRO A 150 -17.27 11.08 -25.61
C PRO A 150 -16.82 9.90 -26.49
N PRO A 151 -17.72 9.29 -27.27
CA PRO A 151 -17.34 8.27 -28.24
C PRO A 151 -16.49 8.88 -29.37
N VAL A 152 -15.57 8.10 -29.93
CA VAL A 152 -14.78 8.48 -31.10
C VAL A 152 -15.57 8.21 -32.38
N PHE A 153 -16.16 7.01 -32.49
CA PHE A 153 -16.87 6.59 -33.72
C PHE A 153 -18.32 6.13 -33.48
N ALA A 154 -18.73 5.87 -32.23
CA ALA A 154 -20.05 5.31 -31.96
C ALA A 154 -21.21 6.20 -32.45
N ARG A 155 -21.02 7.52 -32.54
CA ARG A 155 -22.03 8.46 -33.11
C ARG A 155 -22.22 8.27 -34.62
N ALA A 156 -21.21 7.76 -35.33
CA ALA A 156 -21.28 7.49 -36.77
C ALA A 156 -22.02 6.18 -37.09
N LEU A 157 -22.31 5.34 -36.09
CA LEU A 157 -23.12 4.15 -36.28
C LEU A 157 -24.60 4.52 -36.45
N PRO A 158 -25.32 3.88 -37.40
CA PRO A 158 -26.75 4.12 -37.59
C PRO A 158 -27.55 3.92 -36.30
N GLY A 159 -28.33 4.92 -35.90
CA GLY A 159 -29.16 4.88 -34.68
C GLY A 159 -28.51 5.47 -33.43
N ASN A 160 -27.21 5.82 -33.45
CA ASN A 160 -26.47 6.31 -32.29
C ASN A 160 -26.16 7.82 -32.32
N GLY A 161 -26.85 8.61 -33.16
CA GLY A 161 -26.59 10.05 -33.32
C GLY A 161 -26.79 10.88 -32.05
N SER A 162 -27.51 10.36 -31.04
CA SER A 162 -27.72 10.98 -29.73
C SER A 162 -26.86 10.39 -28.61
N TYR A 163 -25.92 9.48 -28.91
CA TYR A 163 -25.05 8.89 -27.89
C TYR A 163 -23.95 9.88 -27.49
N GLU A 164 -24.12 10.49 -26.32
CA GLU A 164 -23.20 11.50 -25.82
C GLU A 164 -21.92 10.91 -25.21
N GLY A 165 -21.94 9.64 -24.81
CA GLY A 165 -20.85 8.95 -24.14
C GLY A 165 -21.30 8.23 -22.88
N THR A 166 -20.34 7.80 -22.08
CA THR A 166 -20.60 7.14 -20.79
C THR A 166 -19.59 7.61 -19.73
N THR A 167 -19.98 7.53 -18.47
CA THR A 167 -19.08 7.76 -17.34
C THR A 167 -18.44 6.43 -16.95
N VAL A 168 -17.11 6.37 -16.94
CA VAL A 168 -16.38 5.24 -16.37
C VAL A 168 -16.16 5.51 -14.89
N ARG A 169 -16.22 4.45 -14.08
CA ARG A 169 -15.96 4.49 -12.64
C ARG A 169 -14.99 3.38 -12.28
N ALA A 170 -14.14 3.67 -11.31
CA ALA A 170 -13.24 2.72 -10.70
C ALA A 170 -13.18 2.96 -9.19
N CYS A 171 -12.67 2.00 -8.45
CA CYS A 171 -12.50 2.14 -7.02
C CYS A 171 -11.40 1.23 -6.51
N ALA A 172 -10.84 1.62 -5.38
CA ALA A 172 -9.78 0.89 -4.73
C ALA A 172 -9.89 1.05 -3.22
N ARG A 173 -9.52 0.00 -2.51
CA ARG A 173 -9.47 0.01 -1.05
C ARG A 173 -8.05 -0.21 -0.58
N ALA A 174 -7.65 0.55 0.43
CA ALA A 174 -6.44 0.29 1.19
C ALA A 174 -6.81 0.00 2.65
N GLN A 175 -6.12 -0.97 3.23
CA GLN A 175 -6.22 -1.32 4.64
C GLN A 175 -4.90 -1.02 5.33
N TRP A 176 -4.98 -0.66 6.60
CA TRP A 176 -3.80 -0.53 7.44
C TRP A 176 -4.05 -1.13 8.82
N GLY A 177 -2.97 -1.49 9.51
CA GLY A 177 -3.04 -2.07 10.84
C GLY A 177 -1.68 -2.52 11.36
N PRO A 178 -1.64 -3.24 12.49
CA PRO A 178 -0.39 -3.71 13.10
C PRO A 178 0.50 -4.45 12.10
N ALA A 179 1.77 -4.07 12.01
CA ALA A 179 2.74 -4.78 11.19
C ALA A 179 3.21 -6.07 11.87
N VAL A 180 3.20 -7.17 11.11
CA VAL A 180 3.69 -8.50 11.57
C VAL A 180 4.97 -8.94 10.86
N GLN A 181 5.41 -8.20 9.85
CA GLN A 181 6.62 -8.49 9.09
C GLN A 181 7.50 -7.25 8.95
N SER A 182 8.81 -7.40 9.13
CA SER A 182 9.83 -6.37 8.85
C SER A 182 11.13 -7.03 8.41
N SER A 183 11.72 -6.55 7.31
CA SER A 183 13.06 -6.97 6.87
C SER A 183 14.19 -6.15 7.50
N LYS A 184 13.85 -5.04 8.17
CA LYS A 184 14.80 -4.09 8.78
C LYS A 184 14.30 -3.65 10.15
N SER A 185 14.16 -4.60 11.07
CA SER A 185 14.01 -4.30 12.50
C SER A 185 15.37 -4.32 13.19
N LEU A 186 15.49 -3.59 14.30
CA LEU A 186 16.61 -3.74 15.20
C LEU A 186 16.53 -5.14 15.82
N ALA A 187 17.66 -5.85 15.88
CA ALA A 187 17.71 -7.19 16.47
C ALA A 187 17.48 -7.17 17.99
N MET A 188 17.59 -6.01 18.63
CA MET A 188 17.30 -5.81 20.04
C MET A 188 15.79 -5.79 20.29
N THR A 189 15.30 -6.68 21.15
CA THR A 189 13.88 -6.74 21.52
C THR A 189 13.56 -5.94 22.79
N LEU A 190 12.28 -5.62 22.96
CA LEU A 190 11.76 -4.91 24.13
C LEU A 190 10.59 -5.69 24.73
N SER A 191 10.53 -5.81 26.06
CA SER A 191 9.40 -6.48 26.70
C SER A 191 8.13 -5.63 26.62
N LEU A 192 6.98 -6.28 26.53
CA LEU A 192 5.67 -5.63 26.56
C LEU A 192 5.54 -4.73 27.78
N CYS A 193 6.02 -5.17 28.95
CA CYS A 193 5.96 -4.37 30.16
C CYS A 193 6.79 -3.08 30.05
N ALA A 194 8.01 -3.14 29.53
CA ALA A 194 8.83 -1.93 29.34
C ALA A 194 8.17 -0.95 28.36
N TRP A 195 7.55 -1.46 27.29
CA TRP A 195 6.74 -0.64 26.40
C TRP A 195 5.54 -0.01 27.13
N THR A 196 4.78 -0.77 27.92
CA THR A 196 3.62 -0.22 28.67
C THR A 196 4.02 0.83 29.70
N GLN A 197 5.18 0.68 30.36
CA GLN A 197 5.68 1.69 31.29
C GLN A 197 6.08 2.98 30.56
N ALA A 198 6.65 2.86 29.37
CA ALA A 198 7.06 4.01 28.57
C ALA A 198 5.88 4.75 27.91
N THR A 199 4.82 4.03 27.51
CA THR A 199 3.69 4.60 26.75
C THR A 199 2.43 4.82 27.59
N GLY A 200 2.35 4.28 28.80
CA GLY A 200 1.13 4.29 29.62
C GLY A 200 0.12 3.20 29.25
N GLY A 201 0.46 2.28 28.35
CA GLY A 201 -0.37 1.12 28.02
C GLY A 201 -1.38 1.38 26.90
N THR A 202 -2.67 1.17 27.15
CA THR A 202 -3.73 1.27 26.13
C THR A 202 -4.79 2.30 26.53
N PRO A 203 -4.96 3.41 25.79
CA PRO A 203 -4.23 3.77 24.56
C PRO A 203 -2.78 4.22 24.86
N PRO A 204 -1.82 3.92 23.98
CA PRO A 204 -0.44 4.38 24.15
C PRO A 204 -0.31 5.86 23.89
N THR A 205 0.55 6.51 24.67
CA THR A 205 1.00 7.88 24.44
C THR A 205 2.29 7.85 23.63
N PHE A 206 2.27 8.43 22.44
CA PHE A 206 3.43 8.58 21.55
C PHE A 206 4.09 9.97 21.70
N GLY A 207 5.34 10.09 21.26
CA GLY A 207 6.08 11.36 21.19
C GLY A 207 6.66 11.86 22.52
N THR A 208 6.52 11.10 23.61
CA THR A 208 7.16 11.43 24.90
C THR A 208 8.54 10.83 24.97
N ASP A 209 9.55 11.65 25.22
CA ASP A 209 10.93 11.18 25.40
C ASP A 209 11.04 10.29 26.64
N VAL A 210 11.55 9.09 26.44
CA VAL A 210 11.73 8.03 27.43
C VAL A 210 13.17 7.53 27.42
N ARG A 211 13.56 6.97 28.57
CA ARG A 211 14.77 6.18 28.72
C ARG A 211 14.37 4.72 28.84
N ILE A 212 14.96 3.88 28.01
CA ILE A 212 14.75 2.43 28.05
C ILE A 212 16.07 1.80 28.49
N PHE A 213 15.99 1.02 29.57
CA PHE A 213 17.08 0.15 29.97
C PHE A 213 17.07 -1.08 29.08
N VAL A 214 18.22 -1.38 28.51
CA VAL A 214 18.36 -2.51 27.59
C VAL A 214 19.11 -3.69 28.20
N ARG A 215 19.88 -3.44 29.25
CA ARG A 215 20.45 -4.48 30.11
C ARG A 215 19.73 -4.53 31.44
N ASP A 216 19.54 -5.75 31.92
CA ASP A 216 19.23 -5.99 33.33
C ASP A 216 20.38 -5.51 34.21
N ALA A 217 20.17 -4.36 34.84
CA ALA A 217 20.86 -4.03 36.07
C ALA A 217 19.97 -4.47 37.25
N PRO A 218 20.54 -4.87 38.41
CA PRO A 218 19.80 -5.17 39.63
C PRO A 218 18.83 -4.06 40.08
N ASN A 219 19.02 -2.84 39.57
CA ASN A 219 18.26 -1.64 39.89
C ASN A 219 17.45 -1.09 38.69
N ALA A 220 17.41 -1.79 37.55
CA ALA A 220 16.47 -1.45 36.48
C ALA A 220 15.04 -1.66 37.02
N PRO A 221 14.03 -0.88 36.58
CA PRO A 221 12.63 -1.16 36.92
C PRO A 221 12.30 -2.53 36.33
N THR A 222 12.45 -3.58 37.15
CA THR A 222 12.23 -4.94 36.69
C THR A 222 10.74 -5.08 36.50
N CYS A 223 10.36 -5.20 35.23
CA CYS A 223 9.16 -5.90 34.85
C CYS A 223 9.31 -7.34 35.36
N GLY A 224 8.96 -7.57 36.63
CA GLY A 224 9.26 -8.81 37.35
C GLY A 224 8.83 -10.03 36.52
N GLY A 225 9.83 -10.78 36.02
CA GLY A 225 9.61 -12.01 35.26
C GLY A 225 9.57 -11.89 33.73
N MET A 226 9.76 -10.70 33.13
CA MET A 226 9.81 -10.50 31.67
C MET A 226 11.10 -9.83 31.19
N SER A 227 12.12 -9.77 32.04
CA SER A 227 13.49 -9.60 31.58
C SER A 227 14.12 -10.99 31.51
N ALA A 228 14.43 -11.49 30.32
CA ALA A 228 15.20 -12.72 30.22
C ALA A 228 16.60 -12.48 30.80
N PRO A 229 17.09 -13.33 31.73
CA PRO A 229 18.45 -13.21 32.24
C PRO A 229 19.46 -13.35 31.09
N GLY A 230 20.14 -12.27 30.72
CA GLY A 230 21.06 -12.21 29.60
C GLY A 230 21.22 -10.77 29.11
N GLU A 231 22.37 -10.43 28.54
CA GLU A 231 22.76 -9.03 28.31
C GLU A 231 21.79 -8.23 27.44
N PHE A 232 20.93 -8.86 26.66
CA PHE A 232 19.91 -8.23 25.83
C PHE A 232 19.05 -9.36 25.27
N GLY A 233 17.77 -9.10 25.02
CA GLY A 233 16.98 -10.00 24.20
C GLY A 233 17.30 -9.84 22.72
N TRP A 234 18.54 -10.08 22.28
CA TRP A 234 18.84 -10.02 20.85
C TRP A 234 18.17 -11.18 20.15
N LEU A 235 17.49 -10.91 19.04
CA LEU A 235 17.17 -11.91 18.04
C LEU A 235 18.46 -12.38 17.36
N ALA A 236 18.44 -13.55 16.74
CA ALA A 236 19.48 -13.95 15.81
C ALA A 236 19.62 -12.87 14.73
N SER A 237 20.76 -12.16 14.74
CA SER A 237 21.05 -11.09 13.80
C SER A 237 21.90 -11.60 12.65
N ASP A 238 21.76 -10.99 11.48
CA ASP A 238 22.55 -11.32 10.29
C ASP A 238 23.98 -10.73 10.34
N GLY A 239 24.43 -10.20 11.49
CA GLY A 239 25.76 -9.61 11.70
C GLY A 239 25.78 -8.08 11.92
N ASP A 240 24.66 -7.40 11.63
CA ASP A 240 24.61 -5.94 11.49
C ASP A 240 23.63 -5.23 12.45
N CYS A 241 23.32 -5.82 13.61
CA CYS A 241 22.29 -5.34 14.56
C CYS A 241 20.88 -5.22 13.98
N ALA A 242 20.65 -5.73 12.77
CA ALA A 242 19.34 -5.90 12.17
C ALA A 242 18.88 -7.35 12.32
N ALA A 243 17.57 -7.52 12.44
CA ALA A 243 16.91 -8.81 12.33
C ALA A 243 15.71 -8.68 11.41
N SER A 244 15.46 -9.72 10.61
CA SER A 244 14.18 -9.90 9.95
C SER A 244 13.19 -10.51 10.95
N VAL A 245 11.98 -9.98 10.98
CA VAL A 245 10.89 -10.47 11.84
C VAL A 245 9.73 -10.85 10.94
N ASP A 246 9.23 -12.06 11.13
CA ASP A 246 8.02 -12.56 10.49
C ASP A 246 7.16 -13.29 11.55
N LEU A 247 6.04 -12.68 11.92
CA LEU A 247 5.11 -13.21 12.92
C LEU A 247 3.96 -13.98 12.30
N SER A 248 4.03 -14.35 11.01
CA SER A 248 2.94 -15.05 10.32
C SER A 248 2.76 -16.52 10.70
N GLN A 249 3.75 -17.19 11.30
CA GLN A 249 3.72 -18.65 11.50
C GLN A 249 3.77 -19.10 12.97
N SER A 250 4.64 -18.56 13.81
CA SER A 250 4.82 -19.08 15.17
C SER A 250 5.01 -18.03 16.26
N GLY A 251 5.27 -16.77 15.92
CA GLY A 251 5.57 -15.70 16.91
C GLY A 251 6.89 -15.90 17.67
N TYR A 252 7.43 -17.12 17.75
CA TYR A 252 8.69 -17.44 18.41
C TYR A 252 9.88 -17.23 17.49
N VAL A 253 10.82 -16.37 17.90
CA VAL A 253 12.07 -16.12 17.20
C VAL A 253 13.27 -16.50 18.09
N ALA A 254 14.26 -17.16 17.49
CA ALA A 254 15.49 -17.52 18.17
C ALA A 254 16.28 -16.27 18.59
N GLY A 255 16.75 -16.29 19.82
CA GLY A 255 17.66 -15.29 20.36
C GLY A 255 19.09 -15.51 19.91
N SER A 256 19.94 -14.51 20.14
CA SER A 256 21.39 -14.65 20.08
C SER A 256 22.05 -13.96 21.26
N ASP A 257 23.32 -14.30 21.50
CA ASP A 257 24.20 -13.60 22.44
C ASP A 257 25.37 -13.02 21.64
N PRO A 258 25.27 -11.76 21.14
CA PRO A 258 26.33 -11.14 20.36
C PRO A 258 27.57 -10.76 21.21
N GLY A 259 27.55 -11.06 22.51
CA GLY A 259 28.60 -10.66 23.44
C GLY A 259 28.60 -9.16 23.74
N LYS A 260 29.66 -8.69 24.42
CA LYS A 260 29.72 -7.35 25.02
C LYS A 260 29.96 -6.20 24.03
N ASN A 261 30.48 -6.47 22.83
CA ASN A 261 30.96 -5.45 21.90
C ASN A 261 30.09 -5.40 20.64
N LEU A 262 29.58 -4.22 20.30
CA LEU A 262 28.85 -4.01 19.05
C LEU A 262 29.80 -4.09 17.83
N SER A 263 29.36 -4.74 16.77
CA SER A 263 30.06 -4.75 15.48
C SER A 263 30.16 -3.33 14.90
N GLN A 264 31.16 -3.07 14.05
CA GLN A 264 31.32 -1.74 13.44
C GLN A 264 30.07 -1.32 12.64
N ALA A 265 29.48 -2.25 11.89
CA ALA A 265 28.25 -2.00 11.14
C ALA A 265 27.08 -1.57 12.04
N CYS A 266 26.95 -2.21 13.20
CA CYS A 266 25.95 -1.83 14.20
C CYS A 266 26.17 -0.43 14.76
N GLN A 267 27.43 -0.08 15.04
CA GLN A 267 27.79 1.25 15.52
C GLN A 267 27.39 2.32 14.50
N ASP A 268 27.75 2.12 13.24
CA ASP A 268 27.44 3.05 12.15
C ASP A 268 25.93 3.19 11.95
N LEU A 269 25.19 2.09 12.07
CA LEU A 269 23.73 2.07 11.97
C LEU A 269 23.07 2.87 13.10
N LEU A 270 23.46 2.64 14.36
CA LEU A 270 22.92 3.39 15.51
C LEU A 270 23.25 4.88 15.44
N MET A 271 24.49 5.23 15.06
CA MET A 271 24.88 6.62 14.84
C MET A 271 24.04 7.28 13.74
N SER A 272 23.77 6.55 12.65
CA SER A 272 22.93 7.06 11.56
C SER A 272 21.50 7.33 12.02
N TYR A 273 20.92 6.45 12.85
CA TYR A 273 19.56 6.62 13.38
C TYR A 273 19.45 7.80 14.35
N VAL A 274 20.45 8.01 15.22
CA VAL A 274 20.48 9.18 16.10
C VAL A 274 20.58 10.48 15.29
N ALA A 275 21.39 10.49 14.24
CA ALA A 275 21.57 11.66 13.38
C ALA A 275 20.33 11.96 12.52
N SER A 276 19.73 10.94 11.92
CA SER A 276 18.59 11.07 11.01
C SER A 276 17.25 11.24 11.75
N LYS A 277 17.15 10.74 13.00
CA LYS A 277 15.91 10.60 13.77
C LYS A 277 14.82 9.86 12.99
N THR A 278 15.21 8.95 12.09
CA THR A 278 14.26 8.13 11.36
C THR A 278 13.66 7.07 12.29
N PRO A 279 12.36 6.78 12.19
CA PRO A 279 11.75 5.70 12.95
C PRO A 279 12.44 4.36 12.68
N ILE A 280 12.81 3.67 13.76
CA ILE A 280 13.31 2.30 13.78
C ILE A 280 12.23 1.37 14.34
N PHE A 281 12.31 0.09 13.99
CA PHE A 281 11.35 -0.92 14.46
C PHE A 281 12.00 -1.84 15.48
N ILE A 282 11.42 -1.91 16.67
CA ILE A 282 11.87 -2.73 17.80
C ILE A 282 10.83 -3.84 18.02
N PRO A 283 11.21 -5.13 17.96
CA PRO A 283 10.27 -6.21 18.24
C PRO A 283 9.87 -6.26 19.71
N ILE A 284 8.57 -6.45 19.96
CA ILE A 284 7.99 -6.51 21.29
C ILE A 284 7.69 -7.95 21.66
N PHE A 285 8.17 -8.41 22.81
CA PHE A 285 7.92 -9.77 23.31
C PHE A 285 7.11 -9.77 24.61
N ASP A 286 6.37 -10.84 24.88
CA ASP A 286 5.69 -11.06 26.17
C ASP A 286 6.37 -12.12 27.04
N THR A 287 6.97 -13.13 26.43
CA THR A 287 7.50 -14.29 27.12
C THR A 287 8.80 -14.74 26.48
N THR A 288 9.65 -15.32 27.31
CA THR A 288 10.98 -15.79 26.93
C THR A 288 11.18 -17.19 27.46
N THR A 289 11.71 -18.09 26.64
CA THR A 289 12.10 -19.43 27.09
C THR A 289 13.58 -19.66 26.85
N GLY A 290 14.25 -20.38 27.75
CA GLY A 290 15.72 -20.55 27.69
C GLY A 290 16.51 -19.31 28.16
N THR A 291 17.83 -19.39 28.06
CA THR A 291 18.78 -18.33 28.46
C THR A 291 19.99 -18.30 27.53
N GLY A 292 20.63 -17.14 27.36
CA GLY A 292 21.79 -16.97 26.49
C GLY A 292 21.47 -17.25 25.02
N SER A 293 22.41 -17.88 24.30
CA SER A 293 22.26 -18.23 22.87
C SER A 293 21.10 -19.21 22.57
N GLY A 294 20.57 -19.91 23.59
CA GLY A 294 19.42 -20.80 23.45
C GLY A 294 18.07 -20.17 23.79
N ALA A 295 18.02 -18.84 24.04
CA ALA A 295 16.77 -18.17 24.34
C ALA A 295 15.86 -18.08 23.10
N THR A 296 14.54 -18.14 23.30
CA THR A 296 13.54 -17.82 22.28
C THR A 296 12.55 -16.80 22.83
N TYR A 297 12.14 -15.87 21.98
CA TYR A 297 11.23 -14.78 22.33
C TYR A 297 9.90 -15.00 21.62
N HIS A 298 8.79 -14.96 22.37
CA HIS A 298 7.47 -14.87 21.77
C HIS A 298 7.15 -13.40 21.47
N LEU A 299 7.22 -13.05 20.19
CA LEU A 299 7.02 -11.70 19.68
C LEU A 299 5.52 -11.46 19.42
N LEU A 300 5.01 -10.35 19.96
CA LEU A 300 3.63 -9.90 19.77
C LEU A 300 3.47 -8.92 18.61
N GLY A 301 4.53 -8.19 18.26
CA GLY A 301 4.47 -7.15 17.24
C GLY A 301 5.73 -6.30 17.18
N LEU A 302 5.64 -5.19 16.45
CA LEU A 302 6.73 -4.24 16.24
C LEU A 302 6.32 -2.88 16.80
N ALA A 303 7.19 -2.25 17.59
CA ALA A 303 7.06 -0.87 18.01
C ALA A 303 7.90 0.04 17.13
N ALA A 304 7.35 1.19 16.74
CA ALA A 304 8.12 2.23 16.08
C ALA A 304 8.72 3.19 17.11
N PHE A 305 10.02 3.44 17.02
CA PHE A 305 10.79 4.22 17.98
C PHE A 305 11.74 5.17 17.26
N VAL A 306 11.87 6.40 17.74
CA VAL A 306 12.87 7.35 17.24
C VAL A 306 14.04 7.36 18.22
N LEU A 307 15.17 6.81 17.80
CA LEU A 307 16.39 6.81 18.61
C LEU A 307 16.99 8.22 18.62
N THR A 308 17.19 8.77 19.81
CA THR A 308 17.78 10.11 20.02
C THR A 308 19.11 10.05 20.76
N GLY A 309 19.44 8.90 21.35
CA GLY A 309 20.70 8.70 22.02
C GLY A 309 20.85 7.31 22.62
N TYR A 310 22.04 7.06 23.16
CA TYR A 310 22.41 5.81 23.82
C TYR A 310 23.50 6.05 24.87
N ALA A 311 23.58 5.17 25.86
CA ALA A 311 24.62 5.19 26.87
C ALA A 311 25.08 3.77 27.24
N ASN A 312 26.36 3.64 27.58
CA ASN A 312 27.02 2.39 27.97
C ASN A 312 26.89 1.28 26.91
N MET A 313 26.96 1.62 25.61
CA MET A 313 26.89 0.67 24.48
C MET A 313 28.29 0.50 23.86
N ASN A 314 29.13 -0.34 24.46
CA ASN A 314 30.53 -0.47 24.05
C ASN A 314 30.68 -0.96 22.58
N PRO A 315 31.54 -0.35 21.75
CA PRO A 315 32.50 0.72 22.04
C PRO A 315 32.02 2.14 21.69
N LEU A 316 30.73 2.35 21.48
CA LEU A 316 30.19 3.68 21.20
C LEU A 316 30.41 4.63 22.38
N LYS A 317 30.77 5.87 22.05
CA LYS A 317 30.78 6.97 23.01
C LYS A 317 29.35 7.42 23.29
N ASP A 318 29.00 7.53 24.57
CA ASP A 318 27.66 7.96 25.00
C ASP A 318 27.17 9.23 24.30
N ALA A 319 25.93 9.18 23.85
CA ALA A 319 25.18 10.28 23.29
C ALA A 319 23.88 10.41 24.10
N ILE A 320 23.88 11.27 25.12
CA ILE A 320 22.74 11.45 26.04
C ILE A 320 22.03 12.77 25.71
N PRO A 321 20.78 12.73 25.21
CA PRO A 321 20.02 13.93 24.88
C PRO A 321 19.40 14.56 26.14
N ALA A 322 19.21 15.88 26.13
CA ALA A 322 18.41 16.55 27.15
C ALA A 322 16.94 16.05 27.10
N PRO A 323 16.23 15.97 28.25
CA PRO A 323 16.62 16.38 29.60
C PRO A 323 17.42 15.32 30.38
N PHE A 324 17.80 14.20 29.74
CA PHE A 324 18.57 13.16 30.39
C PHE A 324 20.02 13.59 30.66
N THR A 325 20.61 13.00 31.69
CA THR A 325 21.99 13.25 32.10
C THR A 325 22.74 11.92 32.23
N PRO A 326 24.07 11.91 32.42
CA PRO A 326 24.79 10.67 32.75
C PRO A 326 24.22 9.92 33.97
N ALA A 327 23.64 10.63 34.93
CA ALA A 327 22.95 10.02 36.07
C ALA A 327 21.66 9.29 35.66
N SER A 328 21.08 9.62 34.51
CA SER A 328 19.95 8.89 33.94
C SER A 328 20.35 7.49 33.48
N CYS A 329 21.60 7.22 33.11
CA CYS A 329 22.07 5.86 32.82
C CYS A 329 23.39 5.61 33.56
N PRO A 330 23.32 5.36 34.88
CA PRO A 330 24.51 5.34 35.73
C PRO A 330 25.45 4.19 35.35
N ASN A 331 26.75 4.49 35.28
CA ASN A 331 27.78 3.49 35.03
C ASN A 331 28.24 2.89 36.38
N GLY A 332 28.24 1.55 36.52
CA GLY A 332 28.50 0.87 37.80
C GLY A 332 28.99 -0.58 37.61
N ALA A 333 29.14 -1.36 38.68
CA ALA A 333 29.66 -2.74 38.56
C ALA A 333 28.77 -3.67 37.68
N THR A 334 27.50 -3.32 37.52
CA THR A 334 26.50 -3.96 36.64
C THR A 334 25.93 -2.92 35.66
N THR A 335 26.79 -2.23 34.92
CA THR A 335 26.44 -1.13 34.02
C THR A 335 25.24 -1.47 33.11
N PRO A 336 24.07 -0.82 33.29
CA PRO A 336 23.00 -0.94 32.33
C PRO A 336 23.36 -0.16 31.05
N SER A 337 23.18 -0.78 29.89
CA SER A 337 23.08 -0.06 28.62
C SER A 337 21.69 0.56 28.51
N CYS A 338 21.63 1.80 28.03
CA CYS A 338 20.36 2.51 27.84
C CYS A 338 20.26 3.07 26.42
N ILE A 339 19.03 3.13 25.92
CA ILE A 339 18.67 3.96 24.76
C ILE A 339 17.73 5.07 25.20
N PHE A 340 17.76 6.18 24.46
CA PHE A 340 16.92 7.34 24.67
C PHE A 340 16.18 7.65 23.38
N GLY A 341 14.94 8.11 23.50
CA GLY A 341 14.08 8.38 22.36
C GLY A 341 12.62 8.33 22.74
N HIS A 342 11.74 8.26 21.75
CA HIS A 342 10.30 8.18 21.98
C HIS A 342 9.66 7.18 21.04
N PHE A 343 8.58 6.56 21.49
CA PHE A 343 7.72 5.77 20.61
C PHE A 343 6.92 6.71 19.69
N THR A 344 6.68 6.28 18.46
CA THR A 344 5.96 7.04 17.41
C THR A 344 5.09 6.07 16.61
N GLN A 345 4.25 6.59 15.71
CA GLN A 345 3.57 5.81 14.69
C GLN A 345 4.30 5.94 13.35
N ALA A 346 4.74 4.81 12.80
CA ALA A 346 5.47 4.77 11.53
C ALA A 346 5.08 3.58 10.65
N LEU A 347 5.26 3.76 9.35
CA LEU A 347 4.97 2.74 8.34
C LEU A 347 6.16 1.83 8.12
N VAL A 348 5.93 0.52 8.18
CA VAL A 348 6.97 -0.47 7.89
C VAL A 348 7.14 -0.58 6.37
N PRO A 349 8.34 -0.29 5.81
CA PRO A 349 8.54 -0.15 4.36
C PRO A 349 8.24 -1.39 3.51
N VAL A 350 8.28 -2.59 4.09
CA VAL A 350 8.16 -3.88 3.38
C VAL A 350 6.98 -4.72 3.84
N SER A 351 6.17 -4.22 4.77
CA SER A 351 5.10 -5.03 5.38
C SER A 351 3.82 -4.91 4.56
N THR A 352 3.45 -5.99 3.87
CA THR A 352 2.15 -6.13 3.18
C THR A 352 1.14 -6.93 3.99
N THR A 353 1.59 -7.54 5.09
CA THR A 353 0.74 -8.37 5.96
C THR A 353 0.33 -7.56 7.18
N ILE A 354 -0.99 -7.42 7.38
CA ILE A 354 -1.58 -6.79 8.55
C ILE A 354 -1.90 -7.88 9.57
N GLY A 355 -1.39 -7.72 10.79
CA GLY A 355 -1.72 -8.58 11.92
C GLY A 355 -3.02 -8.18 12.62
N SER A 356 -3.55 -9.11 13.41
CA SER A 356 -4.71 -8.91 14.28
C SER A 356 -4.35 -8.53 15.72
N GLY A 357 -3.05 -8.43 16.03
CA GLY A 357 -2.54 -8.14 17.38
C GLY A 357 -2.62 -6.66 17.78
N PRO A 358 -2.11 -6.30 18.97
CA PRO A 358 -2.01 -4.90 19.40
C PRO A 358 -1.12 -4.07 18.46
N ASN A 359 -1.49 -2.81 18.23
CA ASN A 359 -0.66 -1.87 17.47
C ASN A 359 0.31 -1.13 18.41
N PHE A 360 1.60 -1.44 18.33
CA PHE A 360 2.66 -0.78 19.11
C PHE A 360 3.30 0.44 18.42
N GLY A 361 2.72 0.90 17.31
CA GLY A 361 3.18 2.05 16.52
C GLY A 361 3.75 1.68 15.15
N ALA A 362 4.12 0.41 14.91
CA ALA A 362 4.50 -0.04 13.57
C ALA A 362 3.28 -0.48 12.77
N THR A 363 3.03 0.19 11.65
CA THR A 363 1.84 -0.03 10.82
C THR A 363 2.21 -0.57 9.45
N ALA A 364 1.52 -1.62 9.01
CA ALA A 364 1.55 -2.16 7.66
C ALA A 364 0.39 -1.59 6.85
N ILE A 365 0.59 -1.45 5.54
CA ILE A 365 -0.46 -1.01 4.62
C ILE A 365 -0.50 -1.98 3.45
N LYS A 366 -1.71 -2.36 3.05
CA LYS A 366 -1.94 -3.17 1.85
C LYS A 366 -3.12 -2.63 1.06
N LEU A 367 -3.06 -2.78 -0.25
CA LEU A 367 -4.26 -2.66 -1.07
C LEU A 367 -5.13 -3.90 -0.84
N ALA A 368 -6.42 -3.70 -0.66
CA ALA A 368 -7.43 -4.74 -0.67
C ALA A 368 -7.98 -4.79 -2.09
N GLY A 369 -7.57 -5.78 -2.87
CA GLY A 369 -7.92 -5.96 -4.27
C GLY A 369 -7.50 -7.34 -4.75
#